data_AF-A0AAU2F674-F1
#
_entry.id   AF-A0AAU2F674-F1
#
_cell.length_a   1.000
_cell.length_b   1.000
_cell.length_c   1.000
_cell.angle_alpha   90.00
_cell.angle_beta   90.00
_cell.angle_gamma   90.00
#
_symmetry.space_group_name_H-M   'P 1'
#
loop_
_entity.id
_entity.type
_entity.pdbx_description
1 polymer ?
#
loop_
_entity_poly.entity_id
_entity_poly.type
_entity_poly.pdbx_seq_one_letter_code
_entity_poly.pdbx_strand_id
1 'polypeptide(L)'
;MTDGRRGDEPVRLITGVVRDVTGNPVPDASVYLTGGPEPYPDIAVLSAADGSFTLAVRADGVYTVQCRTPDGGVSEASVTARGDRPAQALLRV
;
A
#
# COMPACT_ATOMS: atom_id res chain seq x y z
N MET A 1 31.04 21.54 9.92
CA MET A 1 30.96 20.07 9.85
C MET A 1 29.64 19.68 10.50
N THR A 2 28.55 19.77 9.74
CA THR A 2 27.25 19.23 10.15
C THR A 2 26.73 18.49 8.93
N ASP A 3 26.95 17.18 9.01
CA ASP A 3 26.42 16.10 8.19
C ASP A 3 24.96 16.39 7.74
N GLY A 4 24.54 16.19 6.49
CA GLY A 4 25.03 15.22 5.54
C GLY A 4 23.96 14.23 5.08
N ARG A 5 22.65 14.42 5.32
CA ARG A 5 21.57 13.65 4.63
C ARG A 5 20.29 14.46 4.43
N ARG A 6 20.21 15.24 3.34
CA ARG A 6 18.94 15.68 2.75
C ARG A 6 18.64 14.72 1.59
N GLY A 7 17.88 13.66 1.83
CA GLY A 7 17.49 12.74 0.75
C GLY A 7 17.10 11.32 1.15
N ASP A 8 17.37 10.92 2.40
CA ASP A 8 17.10 9.56 2.89
C ASP A 8 16.05 9.63 4.01
N GLU A 9 14.84 10.13 3.70
CA GLU A 9 13.72 9.82 4.58
C GLU A 9 13.50 8.31 4.48
N PRO A 10 13.49 7.57 5.61
CA PRO A 10 13.32 6.12 5.55
C PRO A 10 12.05 5.81 4.75
N VAL A 11 12.15 4.98 3.72
CA VAL A 11 10.95 4.54 2.99
C VAL A 11 10.37 3.38 3.79
N ARG A 12 9.10 3.49 4.16
CA ARG A 12 8.34 2.40 4.77
C ARG A 12 7.57 1.70 3.67
N LEU A 13 7.62 0.38 3.67
CA LEU A 13 6.90 -0.43 2.70
C LEU A 13 5.57 -0.87 3.29
N ILE A 14 4.50 -0.70 2.52
CA ILE A 14 3.20 -1.31 2.75
C ILE A 14 3.09 -2.43 1.73
N THR A 15 3.13 -3.66 2.21
CA THR A 15 2.99 -4.86 1.38
C THR A 15 1.65 -5.50 1.64
N GLY A 16 1.07 -6.18 0.66
CA GLY A 16 -0.19 -6.84 0.87
C GLY A 16 -0.58 -7.77 -0.24
N VAL A 17 -1.76 -8.37 -0.11
CA VAL A 17 -2.36 -9.21 -1.14
C VAL A 17 -3.82 -8.83 -1.35
N VAL A 18 -4.24 -8.79 -2.61
CA VAL A 18 -5.63 -8.63 -3.03
C VAL A 18 -6.19 -10.01 -3.31
N ARG A 19 -7.31 -10.35 -2.67
CA ARG A 19 -8.01 -11.62 -2.87
C ARG A 19 -9.50 -11.39 -3.06
N ASP A 20 -10.14 -12.23 -3.86
CA ASP A 20 -11.60 -12.25 -3.96
C ASP A 20 -12.25 -12.90 -2.72
N VAL A 21 -13.58 -12.82 -2.63
CA VAL A 21 -14.39 -13.50 -1.59
C VAL A 21 -14.20 -15.02 -1.54
N THR A 22 -13.77 -15.64 -2.64
CA THR A 22 -13.50 -17.08 -2.73
C THR A 22 -12.07 -17.45 -2.31
N GLY A 23 -11.22 -16.44 -2.08
CA GLY A 23 -9.83 -16.56 -1.65
C GLY A 23 -8.81 -16.59 -2.78
N ASN A 24 -9.22 -16.44 -4.04
CA ASN A 24 -8.29 -16.40 -5.17
C ASN A 24 -7.55 -15.05 -5.21
N PRO A 25 -6.26 -15.04 -5.54
CA PRO A 25 -5.54 -13.79 -5.78
C PRO A 25 -6.09 -13.06 -7.00
N VAL A 26 -6.23 -11.73 -6.90
CA VAL A 26 -6.71 -10.90 -8.01
C VAL A 26 -5.52 -10.11 -8.59
N PRO A 27 -5.06 -10.44 -9.81
CA PRO A 27 -4.03 -9.67 -10.51
C PRO A 27 -4.59 -8.39 -11.12
N ASP A 28 -3.71 -7.46 -11.47
CA ASP A 28 -4.03 -6.20 -12.15
C ASP A 28 -5.05 -5.31 -11.41
N ALA A 29 -5.23 -5.55 -10.10
CA ALA A 29 -6.03 -4.68 -9.25
C ALA A 29 -5.25 -3.39 -8.99
N SER A 30 -5.88 -2.25 -9.25
CA SER A 30 -5.29 -0.94 -8.98
C SER A 30 -5.36 -0.65 -7.48
N VAL A 31 -4.21 -0.61 -6.81
CA VAL A 31 -4.06 -0.35 -5.38
C VAL A 31 -3.46 1.04 -5.18
N TYR A 32 -4.12 1.88 -4.40
CA TYR A 32 -3.72 3.28 -4.16
C TYR A 32 -4.06 3.74 -2.75
N LEU A 33 -3.46 4.85 -2.34
CA LEU A 33 -3.71 5.48 -1.04
C LEU A 33 -4.88 6.46 -1.14
N THR A 34 -5.87 6.33 -0.27
CA THR A 34 -7.02 7.25 -0.14
C THR A 34 -6.97 8.09 1.14
N GLY A 35 -6.01 7.81 2.02
CA GLY A 35 -5.85 8.51 3.30
C GLY A 35 -4.48 8.25 3.93
N GLY A 36 -4.03 9.20 4.75
CA GLY A 36 -2.76 9.15 5.46
C GLY A 36 -2.64 10.26 6.50
N PRO A 37 -1.66 10.17 7.43
CA PRO A 37 -1.45 11.15 8.49
C PRO A 37 -0.85 12.47 8.00
N GLU A 38 -0.13 12.42 6.87
CA GLU A 38 0.60 13.51 6.23
C GLU A 38 0.27 13.49 4.73
N PRO A 39 0.60 14.56 3.96
CA PRO A 39 0.51 14.53 2.51
C PRO A 39 1.20 13.29 1.94
N TYR A 40 0.41 12.39 1.38
CA TYR A 40 0.87 11.13 0.81
C TYR A 40 0.99 11.27 -0.70
N PRO A 41 1.88 10.50 -1.33
CA PRO A 41 2.02 10.57 -2.77
C PRO A 41 0.81 9.91 -3.43
N ASP A 42 0.34 10.51 -4.53
CA ASP A 42 -0.69 9.92 -5.38
C ASP A 42 -0.07 8.77 -6.21
N ILE A 43 0.04 7.61 -5.59
CA ILE A 43 0.64 6.41 -6.15
C ILE A 43 -0.44 5.35 -6.30
N ALA A 44 -0.60 4.86 -7.52
CA ALA A 44 -1.33 3.64 -7.83
C ALA A 44 -0.36 2.57 -8.34
N VAL A 45 -0.42 1.38 -7.76
CA VAL A 45 0.31 0.18 -8.21
C VAL A 45 -0.68 -0.88 -8.63
N LEU A 46 -0.29 -1.75 -9.57
CA LEU A 46 -1.08 -2.92 -9.92
C LEU A 46 -0.66 -4.11 -9.06
N SER A 47 -1.62 -4.91 -8.61
CA SER A 47 -1.31 -6.20 -7.99
C SER A 47 -0.69 -7.15 -9.01
N ALA A 48 0.29 -7.94 -8.56
CA ALA A 48 0.97 -8.94 -9.36
C ALA A 48 0.06 -10.16 -9.64
N ALA A 49 0.57 -11.11 -10.43
CA ALA A 49 -0.13 -12.35 -10.78
C ALA A 49 -0.60 -13.18 -9.56
N ASP A 50 0.12 -13.07 -8.44
CA ASP A 50 -0.20 -13.71 -7.15
C ASP A 50 -1.05 -12.83 -6.23
N GLY A 51 -1.57 -11.70 -6.75
CA GLY A 51 -2.35 -10.70 -6.03
C GLY A 51 -1.53 -9.81 -5.11
N SER A 52 -0.20 -9.97 -5.04
CA SER A 52 0.64 -9.19 -4.14
C SER A 52 0.83 -7.75 -4.63
N PHE A 53 0.98 -6.81 -3.70
CA PHE A 53 1.30 -5.41 -4.01
C PHE A 53 2.31 -4.84 -3.01
N THR A 54 3.02 -3.79 -3.43
CA THR A 54 3.92 -3.02 -2.56
C THR A 54 3.78 -1.53 -2.83
N LEU A 55 3.53 -0.77 -1.78
CA LEU A 55 3.46 0.69 -1.78
C LEU A 55 4.57 1.26 -0.88
N ALA A 56 5.14 2.38 -1.28
CA ALA A 56 6.20 3.06 -0.54
C ALA A 56 5.67 4.36 0.07
N VAL A 57 5.81 4.53 1.39
CA VAL A 57 5.40 5.74 2.12
C VAL A 57 6.58 6.34 2.89
N ARG A 58 6.58 7.65 3.09
CA ARG A 58 7.71 8.37 3.72
C ARG A 58 7.51 8.70 5.19
N ALA A 59 6.28 8.61 5.69
CA ALA A 59 5.96 8.89 7.08
C ALA A 59 5.45 7.63 7.78
N ASP A 60 5.63 7.61 9.10
CA ASP A 60 4.97 6.62 9.94
C ASP A 60 3.53 7.07 10.19
N GLY A 61 2.61 6.11 10.26
CA GLY A 61 1.24 6.35 10.69
C GLY A 61 0.23 5.46 9.99
N VAL A 62 -1.04 5.86 10.06
CA VAL A 62 -2.15 5.07 9.55
C VAL A 62 -2.49 5.53 8.15
N TYR A 63 -2.32 4.63 7.19
CA TYR A 63 -2.67 4.82 5.79
C TYR A 63 -3.94 4.07 5.46
N THR A 64 -4.76 4.65 4.60
CA THR A 64 -5.92 3.98 4.02
C THR A 64 -5.55 3.55 2.62
N VAL A 65 -5.55 2.23 2.39
CA VAL A 65 -5.25 1.61 1.11
C VAL A 65 -6.56 1.14 0.50
N GLN A 66 -6.85 1.60 -0.71
CA GLN A 66 -7.99 1.15 -1.49
C GLN A 66 -7.48 0.35 -2.69
N CYS A 67 -8.17 -0.75 -3.02
CA CYS A 67 -7.98 -1.40 -4.31
C CYS A 67 -9.26 -1.38 -5.14
N ARG A 68 -9.08 -1.32 -6.46
CA ARG A 68 -10.13 -1.51 -7.45
C ARG A 68 -9.73 -2.61 -8.43
N THR A 69 -10.54 -3.65 -8.56
CA THR A 69 -10.32 -4.72 -9.53
C THR A 69 -10.75 -4.30 -10.94
N PRO A 70 -10.25 -4.97 -12.00
CA PRO A 70 -10.73 -4.78 -13.37
C PRO A 70 -12.24 -5.02 -13.52
N ASP A 71 -12.80 -5.95 -12.73
CA ASP A 71 -14.24 -6.29 -12.73
C ASP A 71 -15.11 -5.27 -11.96
N GLY A 72 -14.51 -4.22 -11.40
CA GLY A 72 -15.21 -3.14 -10.69
C GLY A 72 -15.40 -3.37 -9.19
N GLY A 73 -14.82 -4.43 -8.62
CA GLY A 73 -14.79 -4.66 -7.17
C GLY A 73 -13.92 -3.63 -6.47
N VAL A 74 -14.38 -3.12 -5.33
CA VAL A 74 -13.64 -2.12 -4.53
C VAL A 74 -13.51 -2.62 -3.10
N SER A 75 -12.32 -2.51 -2.54
CA SER A 75 -12.05 -2.84 -1.14
C SER A 75 -11.12 -1.81 -0.53
N GLU A 76 -11.21 -1.61 0.77
CA GLU A 76 -10.40 -0.65 1.50
C GLU A 76 -9.93 -1.28 2.82
N ALA A 77 -8.69 -0.98 3.20
CA ALA A 77 -8.10 -1.40 4.46
C ALA A 77 -7.23 -0.29 5.05
N SER A 78 -7.30 -0.13 6.37
CA SER A 78 -6.38 0.72 7.12
C SER A 78 -5.16 -0.08 7.56
N VAL A 79 -3.99 0.47 7.29
CA VAL A 79 -2.70 -0.16 7.59
C VAL A 79 -1.80 0.83 8.30
N THR A 80 -1.13 0.37 9.36
CA THR A 80 -0.19 1.20 10.09
C THR A 80 1.23 0.95 9.58
N ALA A 81 1.79 1.90 8.83
CA ALA A 81 3.20 1.90 8.45
C ALA A 81 4.04 2.42 9.62
N ARG A 82 4.98 1.61 10.13
CA ARG A 82 5.92 2.06 11.18
C ARG A 82 7.31 1.50 10.96
N GLY A 83 8.30 2.39 10.91
CA GLY A 83 9.73 2.05 10.96
C GLY A 83 10.16 1.04 9.89
N ASP A 84 11.10 0.17 10.25
CA ASP A 84 11.82 -0.75 9.34
C ASP A 84 11.09 -2.09 9.10
N ARG A 85 9.76 -2.15 9.28
CA ARG A 85 8.99 -3.36 8.97
C ARG A 85 7.94 -3.09 7.92
N PRO A 86 7.83 -3.97 6.91
CA PRO A 86 6.75 -3.86 5.94
C PRO A 86 5.42 -4.05 6.65
N ALA A 87 4.53 -3.06 6.52
CA ALA A 87 3.18 -3.18 7.04
C ALA A 87 2.38 -4.09 6.12
N GLN A 88 1.57 -4.98 6.71
CA GLN A 88 0.78 -5.95 5.96
C GLN A 88 -0.66 -5.48 5.80
N ALA A 89 -1.16 -5.50 4.57
CA ALA A 89 -2.55 -5.22 4.23
C ALA A 89 -3.18 -6.41 3.47
N LEU A 90 -4.42 -6.76 3.82
CA LEU A 90 -5.20 -7.75 3.10
C LEU A 90 -6.46 -7.05 2.59
N LEU A 91 -6.60 -7.01 1.27
CA LEU A 91 -7.76 -6.42 0.62
C LEU A 91 -8.64 -7.54 0.07
N ARG A 92 -9.92 -7.51 0.42
CA ARG A 92 -10.91 -8.52 0.01
C ARG A 92 -11.99 -7.86 -0.84
N VAL A 93 -12.08 -8.29 -2.09
CA VAL A 93 -12.97 -7.76 -3.14
C VAL A 93 -14.07 -8.75 -3.47
#